data_AF-A0A8T3WVC7-F1
#
_entry.id   AF-A0A8T3WVC7-F1
#
_cell.length_a   1.000
_cell.length_b   1.000
_cell.length_c   1.000
_cell.angle_alpha   90.00
_cell.angle_beta   90.00
_cell.angle_gamma   90.00
#
_symmetry.space_group_name_H-M   'P 1'
#
loop_
_entity.id
_entity.type
_entity.pdbx_description
1 polymer ?
#
loop_
_entity_poly.entity_id
_entity_poly.type
_entity_poly.pdbx_seq_one_letter_code
_entity_poly.pdbx_strand_id
1 'polypeptide(L)' 'MPKVHTRVKRRRNMPTHKNPYYLFHPVLRIRPKTFSSEDRAHAFAKARSISGYSLKMVKKGARFEIVPAAEN' A
#
# COMPACT_ATOMS: atom_id res chain seq x y z
N MET A 1 21.52 -14.71 -21.12
CA MET A 1 20.94 -14.56 -19.76
C MET A 1 19.51 -15.06 -19.75
N PRO A 2 19.12 -15.90 -18.79
CA PRO A 2 17.72 -16.30 -18.63
C PRO A 2 16.85 -15.09 -18.24
N LYS A 3 15.66 -15.00 -18.86
CA LYS A 3 14.72 -13.89 -18.64
C LYS A 3 13.92 -14.14 -17.36
N VAL A 4 14.05 -13.26 -16.37
CA VAL A 4 13.26 -13.37 -15.13
C VAL A 4 11.81 -12.92 -15.39
N HIS A 5 10.84 -13.75 -15.01
CA HIS A 5 9.41 -13.46 -15.15
C HIS A 5 8.98 -12.19 -14.38
N THR A 6 8.07 -11.40 -14.96
CA THR A 6 7.63 -10.10 -14.42
C THR A 6 6.99 -10.20 -13.03
N ARG A 7 6.28 -11.30 -12.74
CA ARG A 7 5.70 -11.58 -11.41
C ARG A 7 6.76 -11.69 -10.31
N VAL A 8 7.89 -12.35 -10.61
CA VAL A 8 9.02 -12.49 -9.68
C VAL A 8 9.69 -11.13 -9.47
N LYS A 9 9.85 -10.35 -10.55
CA LYS A 9 10.38 -8.98 -10.46
C LYS A 9 9.53 -8.10 -9.54
N ARG A 10 8.21 -8.09 -9.70
CA ARG A 10 7.29 -7.32 -8.83
C ARG A 10 7.36 -7.73 -7.36
N ARG A 11 7.42 -9.03 -7.07
CA ARG A 11 7.49 -9.53 -5.68
C ARG A 11 8.78 -9.11 -4.98
N ARG A 12 9.90 -9.10 -5.70
CA ARG A 12 11.22 -8.73 -5.18
C ARG A 12 11.58 -7.26 -5.43
N ASN A 13 10.62 -6.45 -5.86
CA ASN A 13 10.81 -5.05 -6.23
C ASN A 13 11.98 -4.81 -7.22
N MET A 14 12.24 -5.77 -8.11
CA MET A 14 13.30 -5.66 -9.11
C MET A 14 12.82 -4.90 -10.35
N PRO A 15 13.63 -4.02 -10.94
CA PRO A 15 13.24 -3.23 -12.10
C PRO A 15 13.04 -4.10 -13.34
N THR A 16 12.03 -3.76 -14.15
CA THR A 16 11.64 -4.56 -15.32
C THR A 16 12.53 -4.31 -16.54
N HIS A 17 13.07 -3.11 -16.73
CA HIS A 17 13.99 -2.76 -17.82
C HIS A 17 14.88 -1.57 -17.44
N LYS A 18 16.16 -1.64 -17.82
CA LYS A 18 17.16 -0.60 -18.20
C LYS A 18 17.15 0.81 -17.57
N ASN A 19 16.32 1.13 -16.59
CA ASN A 19 16.35 2.42 -15.93
C ASN A 19 17.11 2.29 -14.60
N PRO A 20 18.41 2.61 -14.56
CA PRO A 20 19.21 2.52 -13.33
C PRO A 20 18.67 3.42 -12.22
N TYR A 21 17.88 4.44 -12.57
CA TYR A 21 17.18 5.29 -11.61
C TYR A 21 16.44 4.47 -10.55
N TYR A 22 15.68 3.44 -10.95
CA TYR A 22 14.90 2.61 -10.01
C TYR A 22 15.72 1.56 -9.25
N LEU A 23 17.01 1.34 -9.60
CA LEU A 23 17.94 0.54 -8.79
C LEU A 23 18.41 1.32 -7.57
N PHE A 24 18.69 2.62 -7.76
CA PHE A 24 19.17 3.51 -6.70
C PHE A 24 18.03 4.26 -5.99
N HIS A 25 16.86 4.33 -6.61
CA HIS A 25 15.67 5.01 -6.10
C HIS A 25 14.49 4.03 -6.14
N PRO A 26 14.47 3.02 -5.24
CA PRO A 26 13.31 2.15 -5.15
C PRO A 26 12.10 3.02 -4.84
N VAL A 27 11.13 3.06 -5.76
CA VAL A 27 9.84 3.74 -5.50
C VAL A 27 9.14 2.91 -4.44
N LEU A 28 9.40 3.23 -3.17
CA LEU A 28 8.59 2.79 -2.06
C LEU A 28 7.24 3.42 -2.27
N ARG A 29 6.32 2.67 -2.89
CA ARG A 29 4.92 3.05 -2.93
C ARG A 29 4.40 2.97 -1.50
N ILE A 30 4.61 4.03 -0.73
CA ILE A 30 3.98 4.26 0.57
C ILE A 30 2.54 4.64 0.25
N ARG A 31 1.76 3.66 -0.23
CA ARG A 31 0.34 3.83 -0.42
C ARG A 31 -0.34 3.37 0.87
N PRO A 32 -1.23 4.20 1.43
CA PRO A 32 -2.00 3.82 2.59
C PRO A 32 -2.84 2.57 2.24
N LYS A 33 -2.97 1.69 3.23
CA LYS A 33 -3.63 0.40 3.04
C LYS A 33 -5.14 0.64 2.96
N THR A 34 -5.77 0.06 1.94
CA THR A 34 -7.21 0.18 1.72
C THR A 34 -7.93 -1.15 1.90
N PHE A 35 -9.11 -1.10 2.51
CA PHE A 35 -9.92 -2.25 2.90
C PHE A 35 -11.22 -2.30 2.10
N SER A 36 -11.75 -3.49 1.88
CA SER A 36 -13.01 -3.68 1.15
C SER A 36 -14.27 -3.41 2.00
N SER A 37 -14.12 -3.39 3.32
CA SER A 37 -15.20 -3.17 4.28
C SER A 37 -14.66 -2.44 5.51
N GLU A 38 -15.55 -1.76 6.23
CA GLU A 38 -15.24 -1.05 7.48
C GLU A 38 -14.74 -2.02 8.55
N ASP A 39 -15.42 -3.17 8.73
CA ASP A 39 -15.02 -4.19 9.71
C ASP A 39 -13.57 -4.62 9.57
N ARG A 40 -13.10 -4.78 8.33
CA ARG A 40 -11.70 -5.15 8.04
C ARG A 40 -10.74 -4.02 8.36
N ALA A 41 -11.14 -2.77 8.17
CA ALA A 41 -10.35 -1.62 8.56
C ALA A 41 -10.24 -1.53 10.09
N HIS A 42 -11.36 -1.70 10.81
CA HIS A 42 -11.37 -1.74 12.28
C HIS A 42 -10.55 -2.90 12.85
N ALA A 43 -10.70 -4.11 12.31
CA ALA A 43 -9.91 -5.27 12.73
C ALA A 43 -8.40 -5.04 12.53
N PHE A 44 -8.01 -4.39 11.43
CA PHE A 44 -6.62 -4.04 11.18
C PHE A 44 -6.10 -2.97 12.14
N ALA A 45 -6.89 -1.92 12.40
CA ALA A 45 -6.53 -0.88 13.36
C ALA A 45 -6.35 -1.46 14.77
N LYS A 46 -7.25 -2.35 15.18
CA LYS A 46 -7.17 -3.09 16.46
C LYS A 46 -5.92 -3.97 16.55
N ALA A 47 -5.61 -4.72 15.49
CA ALA A 47 -4.41 -5.57 15.45
C ALA A 47 -3.09 -4.77 15.48
N ARG A 48 -3.15 -3.49 15.12
CA ARG A 48 -2.01 -2.56 15.12
C ARG A 48 -2.02 -1.61 16.32
N SER A 49 -2.97 -1.75 17.23
CA SER A 49 -3.17 -0.87 18.39
C SER A 49 -3.25 0.62 18.01
N ILE A 50 -3.87 0.93 16.87
CA ILE A 50 -4.07 2.31 16.41
C ILE A 50 -5.31 2.86 17.10
N SER A 51 -5.13 3.84 18.01
CA SER A 51 -6.20 4.60 18.66
C SER A 51 -6.38 5.96 17.99
N GLY A 52 -7.61 6.48 17.95
CA GLY A 52 -7.88 7.83 17.39
C GLY A 52 -7.69 7.89 15.87
N TYR A 53 -8.45 7.09 15.13
CA TYR A 53 -8.47 7.10 13.67
C TYR A 53 -9.89 7.29 13.14
N SER A 54 -10.00 7.82 11.93
CA SER A 54 -11.23 7.89 11.16
C SER A 54 -11.13 7.01 9.92
N LEU A 55 -12.27 6.58 9.39
CA LEU A 55 -12.33 5.88 8.12
C LEU A 55 -12.70 6.87 7.02
N LYS A 56 -11.87 6.94 5.98
CA LYS A 56 -12.16 7.71 4.76
C LYS A 56 -12.52 6.74 3.64
N MET A 57 -13.66 6.98 3.00
CA MET A 57 -14.04 6.25 1.80
C MET A 57 -13.26 6.79 0.59
N VAL A 58 -12.59 5.89 -0.14
CA VAL A 58 -11.78 6.21 -1.31
C VAL A 58 -12.57 5.88 -2.58
N LYS A 59 -12.60 6.83 -3.53
CA LYS A 59 -13.38 6.76 -4.80
C LYS A 59 -13.14 5.49 -5.62
N LYS A 60 -11.94 4.90 -5.56
CA LYS A 60 -11.61 3.72 -6.37
C LYS A 60 -12.10 2.43 -5.70
N GLY A 61 -13.29 1.99 -6.10
CA GLY A 61 -13.85 0.68 -5.73
C GLY A 61 -14.44 0.62 -4.31
N ALA A 62 -14.97 1.75 -3.82
CA ALA A 62 -15.62 1.85 -2.50
C ALA A 62 -14.80 1.22 -1.37
N ARG A 63 -13.52 1.61 -1.29
CA ARG A 63 -12.58 1.06 -0.29
C ARG A 63 -12.39 2.03 0.85
N PHE A 64 -12.13 1.51 2.04
CA PHE A 64 -11.92 2.28 3.26
C PHE A 64 -10.44 2.42 3.55
N GLU A 65 -10.02 3.62 3.91
CA GLU A 65 -8.67 3.94 4.33
C GLU A 65 -8.70 4.42 5.77
N ILE A 66 -7.74 3.97 6.57
CA ILE A 66 -7.56 4.43 7.96
C ILE A 66 -6.76 5.72 7.91
N VAL A 67 -7.36 6.81 8.37
CA VAL A 67 -6.72 8.13 8.46
C VAL A 67 -6.55 8.46 9.94
N PRO A 68 -5.36 8.90 10.40
CA PRO A 68 -5.18 9.36 11.78
C PRO A 68 -6.12 10.54 12.06
N ALA A 69 -6.74 10.59 13.25
CA ALA A 69 -7.75 11.59 13.60
C ALA A 69 -7.19 13.02 13.81
N ALA A 70 -5.94 13.28 13.41
CA ALA A 70 -5.27 14.56 13.56
C ALA A 70 -4.84 15.11 12.19
N GLU A 71 -5.65 16.04 11.67
CA GLU A 71 -5.31 17.44 11.34
C GLU A 71 -6.32 17.95 10.28
N ASN A 72 -7.26 18.79 10.76
CA ASN A 72 -8.23 19.65 10.05
C ASN A 72 -8.82 19.19 8.70
#